data_AF-A0A3B9L673-F1
#
_entry.id   AF-A0A3B9L673-F1
#
_cell.length_a   1.000
_cell.length_b   1.000
_cell.length_c   1.000
_cell.angle_alpha   90.00
_cell.angle_beta   90.00
_cell.angle_gamma   90.00
#
_symmetry.space_group_name_H-M   'P 1'
#
loop_
_entity.id
_entity.type
_entity.pdbx_description
1 polymer ?
#
loop_
_entity_poly.entity_id
_entity_poly.type
_entity_poly.pdbx_seq_one_letter_code
_entity_poly.pdbx_strand_id
1 'polypeptide(L)'
;MVTKHDLMAVMVFHCGNRYGISAKQIAKQLDIPERRVRHLVTKCREDGIAICGHPSTGYFVAQTAAEMQETLDFLKDRALHSLKLASTLSKLPMADLIGQLHLRT
;
A
#
# COMPACT_ATOMS: atom_id res chain seq x y z
N MET A 1 4.69 12.29 -19.53
CA MET A 1 4.57 11.01 -18.78
C MET A 1 3.80 11.28 -17.51
N VAL A 2 2.84 10.42 -17.14
CA VAL A 2 2.09 10.58 -15.88
C VAL A 2 3.01 10.39 -14.69
N THR A 3 2.96 11.37 -13.78
CA THR A 3 3.80 11.52 -12.59
C THR A 3 3.00 11.27 -11.31
N LYS A 4 3.68 11.31 -10.15
CA LYS A 4 3.02 11.26 -8.85
C LYS A 4 2.11 12.46 -8.60
N HIS A 5 2.44 13.64 -9.15
CA HIS A 5 1.64 14.85 -8.96
C HIS A 5 0.28 14.73 -9.65
N ASP A 6 0.23 14.06 -10.81
CA ASP A 6 -1.02 13.80 -11.53
C ASP A 6 -1.93 12.84 -10.73
N LEU A 7 -1.34 11.82 -10.09
CA LEU A 7 -2.08 10.97 -9.16
C LEU A 7 -2.61 11.78 -7.98
N MET A 8 -1.77 12.61 -7.36
CA MET A 8 -2.17 13.45 -6.23
C MET A 8 -3.32 14.39 -6.60
N ALA A 9 -3.31 14.99 -7.79
CA ALA A 9 -4.39 15.84 -8.28
C ALA A 9 -5.74 15.09 -8.35
N VAL A 10 -5.73 13.81 -8.73
CA VAL A 10 -6.93 12.95 -8.67
C VAL A 10 -7.32 12.69 -7.21
N MET A 11 -6.35 12.32 -6.37
CA MET A 11 -6.59 11.91 -4.99
C MET A 11 -7.14 13.03 -4.09
N VAL A 12 -6.96 14.31 -4.44
CA VAL A 12 -7.52 15.47 -3.70
C VAL A 12 -9.04 15.36 -3.53
N PHE A 13 -9.75 14.72 -4.46
CA PHE A 13 -11.20 14.55 -4.39
C PHE A 13 -11.64 13.28 -3.64
N HIS A 14 -10.68 12.45 -3.19
CA HIS A 14 -10.91 11.14 -2.62
C HIS A 14 -10.36 11.06 -1.19
N CYS A 15 -10.89 11.88 -0.29
CA CYS A 15 -10.52 11.92 1.12
C CYS A 15 -11.49 11.09 1.97
N GLY A 16 -10.98 10.10 2.68
CA GLY A 16 -11.77 9.17 3.50
C GLY A 16 -12.25 7.93 2.72
N ASN A 17 -12.48 6.84 3.45
CA ASN A 17 -12.74 5.51 2.87
C ASN A 17 -14.02 5.46 2.02
N ARG A 18 -15.01 6.30 2.34
CA ARG A 18 -16.29 6.41 1.62
C ARG A 18 -16.15 6.96 0.22
N TYR A 19 -15.08 7.73 -0.03
CA TYR A 19 -14.79 8.34 -1.31
C TYR A 19 -13.68 7.59 -2.06
N GLY A 20 -13.40 6.34 -1.69
CA GLY A 20 -12.36 5.55 -2.34
C GLY A 20 -12.62 5.31 -3.83
N ILE A 21 -11.53 5.28 -4.60
CA ILE A 21 -11.53 5.11 -6.04
C ILE A 21 -10.75 3.85 -6.43
N SER A 22 -11.31 3.04 -7.32
CA SER A 22 -10.65 1.81 -7.77
C SER A 22 -9.42 2.12 -8.65
N ALA A 23 -8.44 1.21 -8.65
CA ALA A 23 -7.28 1.30 -9.55
C ALA A 23 -7.69 1.43 -11.03
N LYS A 24 -8.80 0.76 -11.42
CA LYS A 24 -9.35 0.79 -12.78
C LYS A 24 -9.89 2.17 -13.16
N GLN A 25 -10.55 2.86 -12.23
CA GLN A 25 -11.05 4.22 -12.47
C GLN A 25 -9.90 5.21 -12.59
N ILE A 26 -8.91 5.16 -11.70
CA ILE A 26 -7.70 6.00 -11.80
C ILE A 26 -6.97 5.74 -13.12
N ALA A 27 -6.79 4.47 -13.49
CA ALA A 27 -6.17 4.05 -14.74
C ALA A 27 -6.87 4.65 -15.96
N LYS A 28 -8.20 4.63 -15.98
CA LYS A 28 -9.00 5.24 -17.05
C LYS A 28 -8.88 6.76 -17.09
N GLN A 29 -8.86 7.42 -15.93
CA GLN A 29 -8.78 8.88 -15.85
C GLN A 29 -7.41 9.43 -16.27
N LEU A 30 -6.34 8.70 -15.95
CA LEU A 30 -4.96 9.09 -16.26
C LEU A 30 -4.42 8.45 -17.55
N ASP A 31 -5.24 7.66 -18.26
CA ASP A 31 -4.87 6.89 -19.46
C ASP A 31 -3.57 6.06 -19.26
N ILE A 32 -3.52 5.30 -18.17
CA ILE A 32 -2.38 4.44 -17.81
C ILE A 32 -2.84 3.04 -17.40
N PRO A 33 -2.00 2.01 -17.54
CA PRO A 33 -2.33 0.68 -17.04
C PRO A 33 -2.43 0.67 -15.51
N GLU A 34 -3.31 -0.15 -14.94
CA GLU A 34 -3.48 -0.23 -13.48
C GLU A 34 -2.18 -0.60 -12.73
N ARG A 35 -1.28 -1.35 -13.37
CA ARG A 35 0.05 -1.66 -12.81
C ARG A 35 0.84 -0.38 -12.54
N ARG A 36 0.72 0.62 -13.42
CA ARG A 36 1.36 1.93 -13.25
C ARG A 36 0.73 2.71 -12.10
N VAL A 37 -0.59 2.64 -11.93
CA VAL A 37 -1.29 3.24 -10.77
C VAL A 37 -0.74 2.68 -9.47
N ARG A 38 -0.68 1.34 -9.33
CA ARG A 38 -0.14 0.68 -8.13
C ARG A 38 1.28 1.13 -7.80
N HIS A 39 2.13 1.26 -8.83
CA HIS A 39 3.50 1.75 -8.68
C HIS A 39 3.57 3.23 -8.25
N LEU A 40 2.70 4.10 -8.79
CA LEU A 40 2.64 5.50 -8.37
C LEU A 40 2.16 5.63 -6.92
N VAL A 41 1.17 4.81 -6.49
CA VAL A 41 0.73 4.76 -5.10
C VAL A 41 1.87 4.33 -4.17
N THR A 42 2.64 3.30 -4.54
CA THR A 42 3.82 2.89 -3.76
C THR A 42 4.80 4.04 -3.59
N LYS A 43 5.14 4.76 -4.66
CA LYS A 43 6.04 5.92 -4.58
C LYS A 43 5.50 7.02 -3.66
N CYS A 44 4.20 7.29 -3.70
CA CYS A 44 3.60 8.26 -2.80
C CYS A 44 3.73 7.82 -1.33
N ARG A 45 3.57 6.53 -1.03
CA ARG A 45 3.74 5.99 0.32
C ARG A 45 5.19 6.02 0.79
N GLU A 46 6.15 5.75 -0.10
CA GLU A 46 7.58 5.90 0.17
C GLU A 46 7.93 7.34 0.52
N ASP A 47 7.26 8.31 -0.11
CA ASP A 47 7.38 9.74 0.19
C ASP A 47 6.60 10.18 1.46
N GLY A 48 5.98 9.24 2.19
CA GLY A 48 5.22 9.54 3.41
C GLY A 48 3.80 10.09 3.18
N ILE A 49 3.29 10.05 1.94
CA ILE A 49 1.93 10.51 1.62
C ILE A 49 0.93 9.42 2.05
N ALA A 50 -0.07 9.82 2.84
CA ALA A 50 -1.09 8.94 3.42
C ALA A 50 -2.16 8.46 2.40
N ILE A 51 -1.71 7.86 1.29
CA ILE A 51 -2.59 7.18 0.34
C ILE A 51 -2.92 5.79 0.87
N CYS A 52 -4.09 5.67 1.46
CA CYS A 52 -4.68 4.44 1.94
C CYS A 52 -5.22 3.59 0.78
N GLY A 53 -5.38 2.29 1.03
CA GLY A 53 -5.94 1.41 0.00
C GLY A 53 -6.26 0.02 0.51
N HIS A 54 -7.50 -0.41 0.28
CA HIS A 54 -8.00 -1.74 0.58
C HIS A 54 -8.80 -2.29 -0.62
N PRO A 55 -8.78 -3.60 -0.91
CA PRO A 55 -9.53 -4.16 -2.05
C PRO A 55 -11.03 -3.83 -2.06
N SER A 56 -11.66 -3.67 -0.90
CA SER A 56 -13.09 -3.33 -0.80
C SER A 56 -13.40 -1.83 -1.02
N THR A 57 -12.48 -0.94 -0.71
CA THR A 57 -12.71 0.52 -0.76
C THR A 57 -12.01 1.21 -1.93
N GLY A 58 -10.99 0.58 -2.53
CA GLY A 58 -10.08 1.26 -3.46
C GLY A 58 -9.08 2.16 -2.73
N TYR A 59 -8.49 3.10 -3.46
CA TYR A 59 -7.52 4.07 -2.96
C TYR A 59 -8.20 5.35 -2.49
N PHE A 60 -7.71 5.93 -1.40
CA PHE A 60 -8.19 7.21 -0.85
C PHE A 60 -7.08 7.85 -0.01
N VAL A 61 -7.20 9.13 0.30
CA VAL A 61 -6.34 9.81 1.27
C VAL A 61 -6.98 9.68 2.64
N ALA A 62 -6.21 9.26 3.66
CA ALA A 62 -6.73 9.15 5.02
C ALA A 62 -7.31 10.50 5.50
N GLN A 63 -8.57 10.50 5.91
CA GLN A 63 -9.20 11.64 6.57
C GLN A 63 -9.09 11.53 8.09
N THR A 64 -9.05 10.30 8.61
CA THR A 64 -8.96 10.02 10.04
C THR A 64 -7.76 9.12 10.38
N ALA A 65 -7.31 9.19 11.64
CA ALA A 65 -6.26 8.32 12.15
C ALA A 65 -6.67 6.83 12.10
N ALA A 66 -7.96 6.53 12.28
CA ALA A 66 -8.48 5.16 12.21
C ALA A 66 -8.27 4.55 10.81
N GLU A 67 -8.61 5.29 9.75
CA GLU A 67 -8.41 4.84 8.37
C GLU A 67 -6.93 4.63 8.02
N MET A 68 -6.05 5.49 8.56
CA MET A 68 -4.62 5.32 8.42
C MET A 68 -4.14 4.06 9.14
N GLN A 69 -4.61 3.84 10.38
CA GLN A 69 -4.26 2.66 11.18
C GLN A 69 -4.72 1.37 10.50
N GLU A 70 -5.96 1.31 10.00
CA GLU A 70 -6.48 0.17 9.24
C GLU A 70 -5.61 -0.16 8.02
N THR A 71 -5.12 0.87 7.32
CA THR A 71 -4.23 0.67 6.18
C THR A 71 -2.87 0.12 6.62
N LEU A 72 -2.31 0.64 7.73
CA LEU A 72 -1.05 0.14 8.28
C LEU A 72 -1.18 -1.32 8.71
N ASP A 73 -2.28 -1.69 9.34
CA ASP A 73 -2.53 -3.06 9.79
C ASP A 73 -2.70 -4.01 8.59
N PHE A 74 -3.44 -3.59 7.55
CA PHE A 74 -3.51 -4.33 6.30
C PHE A 74 -2.13 -4.54 5.64
N LEU A 75 -1.27 -3.52 5.64
CA LEU A 75 0.08 -3.62 5.08
C LEU A 75 0.96 -4.58 5.91
N LYS A 76 0.87 -4.52 7.24
CA LYS A 76 1.57 -5.44 8.15
C LYS A 76 1.13 -6.88 7.91
N ASP A 77 -0.18 -7.14 7.86
CA ASP A 77 -0.73 -8.49 7.65
C ASP A 77 -0.27 -9.08 6.32
N ARG A 78 -0.30 -8.26 5.26
CA ARG A 78 0.21 -8.66 3.93
C ARG A 78 1.70 -8.98 3.98
N ALA A 79 2.50 -8.14 4.64
CA ALA A 79 3.94 -8.36 4.76
C ALA A 79 4.24 -9.65 5.54
N LEU A 80 3.59 -9.86 6.69
CA LEU A 80 3.73 -11.07 7.50
C LEU A 80 3.32 -12.33 6.73
N HIS A 81 2.25 -12.27 5.95
CA HIS A 81 1.84 -13.37 5.09
C HIS A 81 2.93 -13.73 4.07
N SER A 82 3.47 -12.73 3.34
CA SER A 82 4.56 -12.96 2.39
C SER A 82 5.83 -13.48 3.06
N LEU A 83 6.20 -12.95 4.23
CA LEU A 83 7.35 -13.43 5.00
C LEU A 83 7.17 -14.88 5.47
N LYS A 84 5.96 -15.26 5.88
CA LYS A 84 5.64 -16.65 6.27
C LYS A 84 5.80 -17.61 5.11
N LEU A 85 5.33 -17.24 3.91
CA LEU A 85 5.53 -18.03 2.70
C LEU A 85 7.02 -18.16 2.35
N ALA A 86 7.76 -17.05 2.38
CA ALA A 86 9.19 -17.05 2.11
C ALA A 86 9.96 -17.95 3.09
N SER A 87 9.68 -17.83 4.39
CA SER A 87 10.25 -18.67 5.46
C SER A 87 9.98 -20.16 5.22
N THR A 88 8.75 -20.50 4.81
CA THR A 88 8.37 -21.89 4.51
C THR A 88 9.12 -22.44 3.31
N LEU A 89 9.22 -21.66 2.22
CA LEU A 89 9.90 -22.06 0.99
C LEU A 89 11.41 -22.18 1.17
N SER A 90 12.01 -21.26 1.93
CA SER A 90 13.46 -21.27 2.20
C SER A 90 13.86 -22.20 3.34
N LYS A 91 12.88 -22.76 4.08
CA LYS A 91 13.08 -23.55 5.31
C LYS A 91 13.92 -22.80 6.36
N LEU A 92 13.87 -21.48 6.36
CA LEU A 92 14.54 -20.64 7.33
C LEU A 92 13.49 -20.08 8.31
N PRO A 93 13.77 -20.02 9.62
CA PRO A 93 12.95 -19.27 10.54
C PRO A 93 12.74 -17.83 10.06
N MET A 94 11.55 -17.28 10.29
CA MET A 94 11.22 -15.91 9.83
C MET A 94 12.18 -14.88 10.41
N ALA A 95 12.64 -15.05 11.67
CA ALA A 95 13.61 -14.19 12.33
C ALA A 95 14.94 -14.12 11.56
N ASP A 96 15.46 -15.26 11.09
CA ASP A 96 16.67 -15.30 10.28
C ASP A 96 16.47 -14.61 8.92
N LEU A 97 15.29 -14.77 8.31
CA LEU A 97 14.98 -14.20 7.00
C LEU A 97 15.00 -12.67 7.00
N ILE A 98 14.58 -12.05 8.11
CA ILE A 98 14.59 -10.59 8.29
C ILE A 98 15.85 -10.09 9.01
N GLY A 99 16.84 -10.97 9.23
CA GLY A 99 18.11 -10.61 9.87
C GLY A 99 17.97 -10.16 11.33
N GLN A 100 16.95 -10.64 12.06
CA GLN A 100 16.84 -10.38 13.50
C GLN A 100 18.00 -11.04 14.24
N LEU A 101 18.69 -10.26 15.09
CA LEU A 101 19.77 -10.77 15.93
C LEU A 101 19.20 -11.77 16.96
N HIS A 102 19.70 -13.00 16.93
CA HIS A 102 19.46 -13.96 17.99
C HIS A 102 20.30 -13.59 19.22
N LEU A 103 19.65 -13.17 20.30
CA LEU A 103 20.31 -13.01 21.60
C LEU A 103 20.60 -14.41 22.16
N ARG A 104 21.88 -14.74 22.36
CA ARG A 104 22.27 -15.93 23.14
C ARG A 104 21.96 -15.63 24.61
N THR A 105 20.97 -16.30 25.17
CA THR A 105 20.75 -16.39 26.63
C THR A 105 21.82 -17.25 27.28
#